data_AF-A0A6L3EPX2-F1
#
_entry.id   AF-A0A6L3EPX2-F1
#
_cell.length_a   1.000
_cell.length_b   1.000
_cell.length_c   1.000
_cell.angle_alpha   90.00
_cell.angle_beta   90.00
_cell.angle_gamma   90.00
#
_symmetry.space_group_name_H-M   'P 1'
#
loop_
_entity.id
_entity.type
_entity.pdbx_description
1 polymer ?
#
loop_
_entity_poly.entity_id
_entity_poly.type
_entity_poly.pdbx_seq_one_letter_code
_entity_poly.pdbx_strand_id
1 'polypeptide(L)' 'MGLARPADEIAVGEIVRRTEGALQLVEFFEADNQCTIPPACTLKGIFQEALEAMFGVLDSYSVQDLVQCRTQLKKLL' A
#
# COMPACT_ATOMS: atom_id res chain seq x y z
N MET A 1 21.12 -13.88 -10.16
CA MET A 1 19.79 -13.44 -9.69
C MET A 1 19.77 -11.92 -9.71
N GLY A 2 18.76 -11.32 -10.33
CA GLY A 2 18.56 -9.88 -10.41
C GLY A 2 17.07 -9.58 -10.49
N LEU A 3 16.69 -8.32 -10.25
CA LEU A 3 15.32 -7.87 -10.43
C LEU A 3 14.93 -7.96 -11.91
N ALA A 4 13.66 -8.24 -12.18
CA ALA A 4 13.13 -8.30 -13.55
C ALA A 4 13.07 -6.92 -14.23
N ARG A 5 13.20 -5.84 -13.44
CA ARG A 5 13.13 -4.44 -13.85
C ARG A 5 14.12 -3.59 -13.02
N PRO A 6 14.50 -2.40 -13.47
CA PRO A 6 15.30 -1.46 -12.66
C PRO A 6 14.62 -1.16 -11.30
N ALA A 7 15.42 -1.01 -10.24
CA ALA A 7 14.90 -0.84 -8.87
C ALA A 7 14.18 0.50 -8.65
N ASP A 8 14.52 1.51 -9.43
CA ASP A 8 13.90 2.83 -9.48
C ASP A 8 12.56 2.84 -10.23
N GLU A 9 12.26 1.79 -11.01
CA GLU A 9 10.96 1.61 -11.66
C GLU A 9 9.94 0.81 -10.82
N ILE A 10 10.35 0.27 -9.68
CA ILE A 10 9.49 -0.57 -8.84
C ILE A 10 9.02 0.25 -7.64
N ALA A 11 7.78 0.73 -7.70
CA ALA A 11 7.17 1.47 -6.60
C ALA A 11 6.90 0.56 -5.40
N VAL A 12 7.09 1.09 -4.18
CA VAL A 12 6.80 0.35 -2.94
C VAL A 12 5.31 0.03 -2.86
N GLY A 13 4.43 0.95 -3.26
CA GLY A 13 2.99 0.71 -3.29
C GLY A 13 2.59 -0.41 -4.27
N GLU A 14 3.32 -0.61 -5.38
CA GLU A 14 3.10 -1.77 -6.27
C GLU A 14 3.35 -3.09 -5.52
N ILE A 15 4.45 -3.16 -4.76
CA ILE A 15 4.80 -4.35 -4.00
C ILE A 15 3.69 -4.65 -2.98
N VAL A 16 3.29 -3.65 -2.19
CA VAL A 16 2.28 -3.82 -1.14
C VAL A 16 0.94 -4.29 -1.73
N ARG A 17 0.48 -3.72 -2.84
CA ARG A 17 -0.76 -4.17 -3.51
C ARG A 17 -0.69 -5.59 -4.04
N ARG A 18 0.50 -6.03 -4.49
CA ARG A 18 0.69 -7.41 -4.99
C ARG A 18 0.78 -8.43 -3.87
N THR A 19 1.34 -8.06 -2.71
CA THR A 19 1.49 -8.98 -1.57
C THR A 19 0.24 -9.06 -0.71
N GLU A 20 -0.43 -7.93 -0.49
CA GLU A 20 -1.63 -7.86 0.37
C GLU A 20 -2.95 -7.93 -0.43
N GLY A 21 -2.90 -7.81 -1.77
CA GLY A 21 -4.09 -7.72 -2.61
C GLY A 21 -4.84 -6.40 -2.41
N ALA A 22 -6.17 -6.45 -2.56
CA ALA A 22 -7.01 -5.31 -2.20
C ALA A 22 -7.00 -5.16 -0.67
N LEU A 23 -6.31 -4.15 -0.16
CA LEU A 23 -6.30 -3.81 1.25
C LEU A 23 -7.72 -3.41 1.70
N GLN A 24 -8.46 -4.39 2.19
CA GLN A 24 -9.84 -4.27 2.63
C GLN A 24 -9.85 -4.07 4.14
N LEU A 25 -9.67 -2.81 4.58
CA LEU A 25 -9.62 -2.49 6.02
C LEU A 25 -10.96 -2.72 6.72
N VAL A 26 -12.05 -2.79 5.96
CA VAL A 26 -13.43 -2.85 6.45
C VAL A 26 -14.27 -3.67 5.48
N GLU A 27 -15.21 -4.46 6.01
CA GLU A 27 -16.11 -5.37 5.26
C GLU A 27 -16.86 -4.67 4.12
N PHE A 28 -16.99 -3.34 4.17
CA PHE A 28 -17.71 -2.57 3.14
C PHE A 28 -17.11 -2.65 1.73
N PHE A 29 -15.85 -3.08 1.61
CA PHE A 29 -15.17 -3.24 0.33
C PHE A 29 -15.34 -4.65 -0.28
N GLU A 30 -15.91 -5.60 0.47
CA GLU A 30 -16.13 -6.97 0.03
C GLU A 30 -17.42 -7.09 -0.79
N ALA A 31 -17.46 -8.08 -1.69
CA ALA A 31 -18.66 -8.39 -2.45
C ALA A 31 -19.80 -8.95 -1.56
N ASP A 32 -19.46 -9.60 -0.44
CA ASP A 32 -20.40 -10.18 0.55
C ASP A 32 -20.58 -9.26 1.78
N ASN A 33 -20.50 -7.95 1.56
CA ASN A 33 -20.67 -6.95 2.61
C ASN A 33 -22.06 -7.04 3.29
N GLN A 34 -22.09 -7.26 4.60
CA GLN A 34 -23.32 -7.34 5.42
C GLN A 34 -23.75 -6.00 6.02
N CYS A 35 -23.01 -4.92 5.76
CA CYS A 35 -23.39 -3.58 6.20
C CYS A 35 -24.74 -3.19 5.58
N THR A 36 -25.67 -2.73 6.41
CA THR A 36 -27.03 -2.35 6.00
C THR A 36 -27.19 -0.88 5.64
N ILE A 37 -26.16 -0.06 5.90
CA ILE A 37 -26.11 1.37 5.56
C ILE A 37 -24.97 1.78 4.60
N PRO A 38 -24.50 0.97 3.61
CA PRO A 38 -23.36 1.33 2.77
C PRO A 38 -23.44 2.72 2.09
N PRO A 39 -24.59 3.15 1.51
CA PRO A 39 -24.65 4.45 0.83
C PRO A 39 -24.67 5.64 1.79
N ALA A 40 -24.98 5.44 3.08
CA ALA A 40 -25.00 6.49 4.10
C ALA A 40 -23.83 6.39 5.10
N CYS A 41 -22.95 5.40 4.94
CA CYS A 41 -21.85 5.15 5.86
C CYS A 41 -20.70 6.14 5.61
N THR A 42 -20.65 7.23 6.37
CA THR A 42 -19.55 8.22 6.32
C THR A 42 -18.17 7.57 6.54
N LEU A 43 -18.11 6.52 7.36
CA LEU A 43 -16.87 5.82 7.68
C LEU A 43 -16.23 5.17 6.44
N LYS A 44 -17.04 4.71 5.48
CA LYS A 44 -16.55 4.18 4.20
C LYS A 44 -15.73 5.22 3.44
N GLY A 45 -16.23 6.45 3.35
CA GLY A 45 -15.52 7.55 2.69
C GLY A 45 -14.22 7.90 3.40
N ILE A 46 -14.24 7.98 4.74
CA ILE A 46 -13.04 8.27 5.54
C ILE A 46 -11.95 7.21 5.31
N PHE A 47 -12.29 5.92 5.32
CA PHE A 47 -11.30 4.86 5.08
C PHE A 47 -10.82 4.81 3.63
N GLN A 48 -11.68 5.11 2.67
CA GLN A 48 -11.26 5.21 1.28
C GLN A 48 -10.21 6.32 1.11
N GLU A 49 -10.47 7.52 1.66
CA GLU A 49 -9.53 8.64 1.62
C GLU A 49 -8.21 8.30 2.34
N ALA A 50 -8.29 7.66 3.51
CA ALA A 50 -7.10 7.25 4.25
C ALA A 50 -6.24 6.24 3.48
N LEU A 51 -6.88 5.26 2.81
CA LEU A 51 -6.18 4.28 1.98
C LEU A 51 -5.54 4.93 0.76
N GLU A 52 -6.26 5.81 0.07
CA GLU A 52 -5.73 6.56 -1.08
C GLU A 52 -4.51 7.40 -0.66
N ALA A 53 -4.57 8.09 0.49
CA ALA A 53 -3.46 8.88 1.00
C ALA A 53 -2.26 8.01 1.39
N MET A 54 -2.48 6.91 2.12
CA MET A 54 -1.43 5.96 2.50
C MET A 54 -0.71 5.42 1.26
N PHE A 55 -1.48 4.97 0.27
CA PHE A 55 -0.90 4.45 -0.95
C PHE A 55 -0.24 5.52 -1.80
N GLY A 56 -0.76 6.74 -1.85
CA GLY A 56 -0.08 7.86 -2.52
C GLY A 56 1.32 8.11 -1.95
N VAL A 57 1.49 7.96 -0.63
CA VAL A 57 2.82 7.99 -0.01
C VAL A 57 3.66 6.80 -0.46
N LEU A 58 3.14 5.56 -0.42
CA LEU A 58 3.91 4.37 -0.81
C LEU A 58 4.28 4.35 -2.30
N ASP A 59 3.41 4.87 -3.16
CA ASP A 59 3.63 5.00 -4.59
C ASP A 59 4.70 6.07 -4.92
N SER A 60 5.05 6.94 -3.96
CA SER A 60 6.10 7.96 -4.11
C SER A 60 7.53 7.46 -3.83
N TYR A 61 7.69 6.22 -3.35
CA TYR A 61 9.00 5.61 -3.08
C TYR A 61 9.23 4.40 -3.98
N SER A 62 10.49 4.17 -4.34
CA SER A 62 10.94 3.02 -5.12
C SER A 62 11.77 2.03 -4.30
N VAL A 63 12.01 0.83 -4.83
CA VAL A 63 12.94 -0.15 -4.23
C VAL A 63 14.36 0.44 -4.12
N GLN A 64 14.76 1.27 -5.08
CA GLN A 64 16.04 1.98 -5.04
C GLN A 64 16.18 2.84 -3.78
N ASP A 65 15.13 3.57 -3.40
CA ASP A 65 15.14 4.44 -2.21
C ASP A 65 15.32 3.65 -0.91
N LEU A 66 14.71 2.46 -0.83
CA LEU A 66 14.83 1.59 0.35
C LEU A 66 16.26 1.07 0.55
N VAL A 67 16.97 0.77 -0.54
CA VAL A 67 18.33 0.20 -0.46
C VAL A 67 19.41 1.27 -0.27
N GLN A 68 19.12 2.56 -0.48
CA GLN A 68 20.05 3.64 -0.16
C GLN A 68 20.39 3.68 1.34
N CYS A 69 19.45 3.30 2.20
CA CYS A 69 19.64 3.20 3.64
C CYS A 69 20.48 1.99 4.09
N ARG A 70 20.95 1.14 3.16
CA ARG A 70 21.67 -0.11 3.49
C ARG A 70 22.89 0.12 4.39
N THR A 71 23.61 1.22 4.21
CA THR A 71 24.78 1.53 5.04
C THR A 71 24.40 1.92 6.47
N GLN A 72 23.26 2.58 6.66
CA GLN A 72 22.74 2.92 7.98
C GLN A 72 22.16 1.69 8.69
N LEU A 73 21.37 0.89 7.98
CA LEU A 73 20.82 -0.38 8.50
C LEU A 73 21.91 -1.34 8.97
N LYS A 74 23.01 -1.46 8.21
CA LYS A 74 24.18 -2.26 8.61
C LYS A 74 24.88 -1.78 9.88
N LYS A 75 24.66 -0.55 10.32
CA LYS A 75 25.22 -0.04 11.59
C LYS A 75 24.32 -0.34 12.79
N LEU A 76 23.06 -0.70 12.55
CA LEU A 76 22.05 -0.92 13.59
C LEU A 76 21.76 -2.41 13.87
N LEU A 77 22.24 -3.32 13.01
CA LEU A 77 22.11 -4.78 13.09
C LEU A 77 23.51 -5.39 13.28
#